data_AF-A0A0C9ZD97-F1
#
_entry.id   AF-A0A0C9ZD97-F1
#
_cell.length_a   1.000
_cell.length_b   1.000
_cell.length_c   1.000
_cell.angle_alpha   90.00
_cell.angle_beta   90.00
_cell.angle_gamma   90.00
#
_symmetry.space_group_name_H-M   'P 1'
#
loop_
_entity.id
_entity.type
_entity.pdbx_description
1 polymer ?
#
loop_
_entity_poly.entity_id
_entity_poly.type
_entity_poly.pdbx_seq_one_letter_code
_entity_poly.pdbx_strand_id
1 'polypeptide(L)'
;MDYLPELADNGQNWMNYGHSVLCAINDKGLMGFLVGSERRPTHPAELEGRGKGWTPQTDEERHEVTVWRTADQSWTRRNATVNYTIICGIPDTILTFMLHLKS
;
A
#
# COMPACT_ATOMS: atom_id res chain seq x y z
N MET A 1 6.15 8.64 -17.11
CA MET A 1 6.31 8.80 -15.66
C MET A 1 6.72 10.23 -15.48
N ASP A 2 5.77 11.10 -15.15
CA ASP A 2 6.08 12.48 -14.83
C ASP A 2 6.91 12.49 -13.55
N TYR A 3 8.04 13.18 -13.60
CA TYR A 3 9.01 13.23 -12.52
C TYR A 3 8.36 13.86 -11.28
N LEU A 4 8.27 13.11 -10.18
CA LEU A 4 7.82 13.68 -8.92
C LEU A 4 8.91 14.61 -8.39
N PRO A 5 8.57 15.83 -7.94
CA PRO A 5 9.54 16.69 -7.31
C PRO A 5 10.07 16.03 -6.04
N GLU A 6 11.33 16.25 -5.72
CA GLU A 6 11.88 15.90 -4.41
C GLU A 6 11.43 16.94 -3.37
N LEU A 7 11.15 16.50 -2.15
CA LEU A 7 10.95 17.36 -1.00
C LEU A 7 12.28 18.02 -0.65
N ALA A 8 12.30 19.33 -0.51
CA ALA A 8 13.49 20.06 -0.08
C ALA A 8 13.88 19.63 1.34
N ASP A 9 15.18 19.59 1.64
CA ASP A 9 15.71 19.19 2.96
C ASP A 9 15.16 20.04 4.13
N ASN A 10 14.72 21.27 3.84
CA ASN A 10 14.10 22.18 4.80
C ASN A 10 12.55 22.14 4.81
N GLY A 11 11.95 21.27 3.99
CA GLY A 11 10.49 21.10 3.87
C GLY A 11 9.74 22.24 3.18
N GLN A 12 10.42 23.26 2.66
CA GLN A 12 9.76 24.50 2.18
C GLN A 12 8.77 24.27 1.02
N ASN A 13 8.98 23.22 0.22
CA ASN A 13 8.14 22.88 -0.93
C ASN A 13 7.11 21.78 -0.61
N TRP A 14 6.84 21.49 0.67
CA TRP A 14 5.92 20.43 1.10
C TRP A 14 4.57 20.45 0.38
N MET A 15 3.95 21.62 0.19
CA MET A 15 2.66 21.73 -0.50
C MET A 15 2.75 21.28 -1.96
N ASN A 16 3.80 21.67 -2.68
CA ASN A 16 4.01 21.31 -4.08
C ASN A 16 4.35 19.81 -4.20
N TYR A 17 5.19 19.32 -3.29
CA TYR A 17 5.52 17.91 -3.18
C TYR A 17 4.27 17.06 -2.94
N GLY A 18 3.52 17.36 -1.88
CA GLY A 18 2.32 16.64 -1.49
C GLY A 18 1.25 16.66 -2.58
N HIS A 19 1.02 17.80 -3.23
CA HIS A 19 0.10 17.89 -4.36
C HIS A 19 0.52 16.97 -5.51
N SER A 20 1.81 16.97 -5.88
CA SER A 20 2.33 16.13 -6.96
C SER A 20 2.19 14.64 -6.64
N VAL A 21 2.46 14.24 -5.40
CA VAL A 21 2.25 12.86 -4.92
C VAL A 21 0.78 12.47 -5.00
N LEU A 22 -0.14 13.34 -4.57
CA LEU A 22 -1.58 13.09 -4.64
C LEU A 22 -2.05 12.92 -6.09
N CYS A 23 -1.60 13.78 -7.00
CA CYS A 23 -1.88 13.63 -8.44
C CYS A 23 -1.35 12.29 -8.97
N ALA A 24 -0.09 11.95 -8.70
CA ALA A 24 0.50 10.70 -9.18
C ALA A 24 -0.17 9.43 -8.64
N ILE A 25 -0.67 9.46 -7.40
CA ILE A 25 -1.47 8.37 -6.82
C ILE A 25 -2.86 8.31 -7.49
N ASN A 26 -3.48 9.46 -7.72
CA ASN A 26 -4.79 9.55 -8.34
C ASN A 26 -4.78 9.08 -9.81
N ASP A 27 -3.77 9.49 -10.58
CA ASP A 27 -3.60 9.10 -11.99
C ASP A 27 -3.42 7.59 -12.17
N LYS A 28 -2.89 6.91 -11.14
CA LYS A 28 -2.78 5.44 -11.09
C LYS A 28 -4.05 4.75 -10.57
N GLY A 29 -5.10 5.49 -10.22
CA GLY A 29 -6.30 4.95 -9.59
C GLY A 29 -6.03 4.30 -8.23
N LEU A 30 -5.07 4.82 -7.47
CA LEU A 30 -4.63 4.25 -6.20
C LEU A 30 -5.08 5.07 -4.98
N MET A 31 -5.91 6.10 -5.18
CA MET A 31 -6.36 6.98 -4.09
C MET A 31 -7.04 6.19 -2.95
N GLY A 32 -7.75 5.11 -3.28
CA GLY A 32 -8.40 4.25 -2.29
C GLY A 32 -7.44 3.59 -1.29
N PHE A 33 -6.18 3.35 -1.67
CA PHE A 33 -5.15 2.86 -0.75
C PHE A 33 -4.68 3.95 0.20
N LEU A 34 -4.58 5.19 -0.27
CA LEU A 34 -4.14 6.32 0.55
C LEU A 34 -5.19 6.68 1.62
N VAL A 35 -6.47 6.68 1.26
CA VAL A 35 -7.57 7.02 2.19
C VAL A 35 -8.08 5.81 2.99
N GLY A 36 -7.51 4.62 2.78
CA GLY A 36 -7.86 3.40 3.51
C GLY A 36 -9.20 2.76 3.11
N SER A 37 -9.77 3.12 1.97
CA SER A 37 -11.00 2.47 1.45
C SER A 37 -10.72 1.13 0.78
N GLU A 38 -9.50 0.92 0.26
CA GLU A 38 -9.06 -0.34 -0.37
C GLU A 38 -8.54 -1.32 0.69
N ARG A 39 -9.41 -2.21 1.16
CA ARG A 39 -9.06 -3.19 2.19
C ARG A 39 -8.26 -4.36 1.63
N ARG A 40 -7.26 -4.80 2.40
CA ARG A 40 -6.55 -6.05 2.11
C ARG A 40 -7.54 -7.22 2.17
N PRO A 41 -7.54 -8.13 1.19
CA PRO A 41 -8.45 -9.27 1.21
C PRO A 41 -8.13 -10.19 2.40
N THR A 42 -9.18 -10.58 3.13
CA THR A 42 -9.10 -11.49 4.28
C THR A 42 -8.70 -12.88 3.83
N HIS A 43 -7.76 -13.52 4.55
CA HIS A 43 -7.35 -14.87 4.24
C HIS A 43 -8.51 -15.86 4.48
N PRO A 44 -8.76 -16.84 3.59
CA PRO A 44 -9.85 -17.80 3.74
C PRO A 44 -9.90 -18.53 5.09
N ALA A 45 -8.74 -18.85 5.67
CA ALA A 45 -8.63 -19.44 7.01
C ALA A 45 -9.14 -18.54 8.17
N GLU A 46 -9.33 -17.24 7.94
CA GLU A 46 -9.85 -16.29 8.92
C GLU A 46 -11.37 -16.11 8.82
N LEU A 47 -12.01 -16.76 7.85
CA LEU A 47 -13.46 -16.70 7.68
C LEU A 47 -14.17 -17.47 8.80
N GLU A 48 -15.36 -16.98 9.15
CA GLU A 48 -16.20 -17.61 10.17
C GLU A 48 -16.49 -19.07 9.81
N GLY A 49 -16.36 -19.97 10.80
CA GLY A 49 -16.46 -21.42 10.59
C GLY A 49 -15.16 -22.11 10.20
N ARG A 50 -14.09 -21.38 9.86
CA ARG A 50 -12.75 -21.94 9.63
C ARG A 50 -11.90 -21.76 10.88
N GLY A 51 -11.72 -22.87 11.60
CA GLY A 51 -10.99 -22.89 12.87
C GLY A 51 -9.48 -22.69 12.71
N LYS A 52 -8.79 -22.54 13.84
CA LYS A 52 -7.33 -22.42 13.88
C LYS A 52 -6.69 -23.66 13.25
N GLY A 53 -5.85 -23.45 12.22
CA GLY A 53 -5.20 -24.53 11.48
C GLY A 53 -6.04 -25.12 10.34
N TRP A 54 -7.13 -24.46 9.94
CA TRP A 54 -7.87 -24.84 8.74
C TRP A 54 -6.94 -24.92 7.52
N THR A 55 -7.15 -25.97 6.72
CA THR A 55 -6.49 -26.16 5.43
C THR A 55 -7.53 -26.60 4.40
N PRO A 56 -7.42 -26.13 3.14
CA PRO A 56 -8.41 -26.44 2.11
C PRO A 56 -8.42 -27.95 1.80
N GLN A 57 -9.57 -28.58 1.96
CA GLN A 57 -9.81 -30.00 1.69
C GLN A 57 -10.51 -30.22 0.36
N THR A 58 -11.43 -29.34 -0.03
CA THR A 58 -12.19 -29.45 -1.29
C THR A 58 -11.59 -28.62 -2.43
N ASP A 59 -12.00 -28.91 -3.66
CA ASP A 59 -11.56 -28.15 -4.84
C ASP A 59 -12.07 -26.70 -4.80
N GLU A 60 -13.27 -26.48 -4.26
CA GLU A 60 -13.83 -25.14 -4.04
C GLU A 60 -12.99 -24.34 -3.05
N GLU A 61 -12.58 -24.95 -1.93
CA GLU A 61 -11.71 -24.31 -0.93
C GLU A 61 -10.32 -23.99 -1.50
N ARG A 62 -9.77 -24.88 -2.33
CA ARG A 62 -8.49 -24.65 -3.03
C ARG A 62 -8.62 -23.51 -4.05
N HIS A 63 -9.74 -23.44 -4.75
CA HIS A 63 -10.04 -22.37 -5.67
C HIS A 63 -10.13 -21.03 -4.94
N GLU A 64 -10.84 -20.98 -3.81
CA GLU A 64 -10.95 -19.78 -2.97
C GLU A 64 -9.58 -19.26 -2.49
N VAL A 65 -8.70 -20.16 -2.02
CA VAL A 65 -7.32 -19.80 -1.65
C VAL A 65 -6.53 -19.25 -2.83
N THR A 66 -6.76 -19.77 -4.03
CA THR A 66 -6.10 -19.30 -5.25
C THR A 66 -6.58 -17.90 -5.65
N VAL A 67 -7.88 -17.65 -5.57
CA VAL A 67 -8.49 -16.34 -5.80
C VAL A 67 -7.99 -15.32 -4.79
N TRP A 68 -8.02 -15.67 -3.50
CA TRP A 68 -7.48 -14.83 -2.42
C TRP A 68 -6.01 -14.48 -2.67
N ARG A 69 -5.15 -15.47 -2.96
CA ARG A 69 -3.72 -15.25 -3.17
C ARG A 69 -3.46 -14.26 -4.30
N THR A 70 -4.21 -14.40 -5.40
CA THR A 70 -4.11 -13.49 -6.56
C THR A 70 -4.52 -12.06 -6.17
N ALA A 71 -5.62 -11.92 -5.43
CA ALA A 71 -6.09 -10.64 -4.93
C ALA A 71 -5.11 -10.01 -3.93
N ASP A 72 -4.54 -10.80 -3.02
CA ASP A 72 -3.59 -10.35 -1.99
C ASP A 72 -2.28 -9.87 -2.62
N GLN A 73 -1.77 -10.59 -3.62
CA GLN A 73 -0.58 -10.17 -4.37
C GLN A 73 -0.83 -8.86 -5.13
N SER A 74 -1.98 -8.72 -5.78
CA SER A 74 -2.38 -7.50 -6.47
C SER A 74 -2.51 -6.32 -5.49
N TRP A 75 -3.20 -6.52 -4.36
CA TRP A 75 -3.35 -5.52 -3.32
C TRP A 75 -1.98 -5.10 -2.76
N THR A 76 -1.12 -6.07 -2.42
CA THR A 76 0.22 -5.82 -1.88
C THR A 76 1.08 -5.00 -2.84
N ARG A 77 1.06 -5.34 -4.14
CA ARG A 77 1.79 -4.59 -5.17
C ARG A 77 1.29 -3.15 -5.32
N ARG A 78 -0.03 -2.95 -5.31
CA ARG A 78 -0.65 -1.61 -5.40
C ARG A 78 -0.34 -0.78 -4.15
N ASN A 79 -0.44 -1.37 -2.96
CA ASN A 79 -0.07 -0.74 -1.70
C ASN A 79 1.41 -0.33 -1.68
N ALA A 80 2.30 -1.23 -2.11
CA ALA A 80 3.74 -0.94 -2.22
C ALA A 80 4.00 0.20 -3.21
N THR A 81 3.25 0.27 -4.31
CA THR A 81 3.36 1.36 -5.29
C THR A 81 2.99 2.71 -4.68
N VAL A 82 1.93 2.77 -3.87
CA VAL A 82 1.56 4.00 -3.14
C VAL A 82 2.66 4.40 -2.16
N ASN A 83 3.11 3.48 -1.32
CA ASN A 83 4.17 3.75 -0.34
C ASN A 83 5.45 4.24 -1.01
N TYR A 84 5.86 3.58 -2.11
CA TYR A 84 7.02 4.00 -2.87
C TYR A 84 6.84 5.40 -3.46
N THR A 85 5.67 5.71 -4.04
CA THR A 85 5.35 7.03 -4.60
C THR A 85 5.44 8.14 -3.55
N ILE A 86 5.11 7.84 -2.28
CA ILE A 86 5.20 8.78 -1.16
C ILE A 86 6.63 8.93 -0.64
N ILE A 87 7.42 7.85 -0.62
CA ILE A 87 8.72 7.84 0.05
C ILE A 87 9.85 8.23 -0.91
N CYS A 88 9.75 7.90 -2.21
CA CYS A 88 10.85 8.06 -3.16
C CYS A 88 11.29 9.51 -3.38
N GLY A 89 10.44 10.49 -3.08
CA GLY A 89 10.77 11.91 -3.15
C GLY A 89 11.10 12.54 -1.79
N ILE A 90 11.20 11.78 -0.71
CA ILE A 90 11.60 12.28 0.61
C ILE A 90 13.10 12.07 0.78
N PRO A 91 13.90 13.13 1.05
CA PRO A 91 15.32 12.99 1.37
C PRO A 91 15.57 12.08 2.56
N ASP A 92 16.66 11.31 2.53
CA ASP A 92 17.04 10.37 3.60
C ASP A 92 17.14 11.04 4.98
N THR A 93 17.58 12.30 5.03
CA THR A 93 17.68 13.10 6.26
C THR A 93 16.31 13.28 6.92
N ILE A 94 15.30 13.65 6.13
CA ILE A 94 13.91 13.82 6.56
C ILE A 94 13.29 12.45 6.88
N LEU A 95 13.50 11.45 6.02
CA LEU A 95 12.96 10.11 6.22
C LEU A 95 13.47 9.49 7.52
N THR A 96 14.77 9.59 7.77
CA THR A 96 15.42 9.12 9.00
C THR A 96 14.84 9.83 10.22
N PHE A 97 14.64 11.15 10.15
CA PHE A 97 14.02 11.91 11.24
C PHE A 97 12.59 11.44 11.53
N MET A 98 11.76 11.22 10.48
CA MET A 98 10.40 10.69 10.64
C MET A 98 10.34 9.29 11.28
N LEU A 99 11.32 8.43 10.98
CA LEU A 99 11.39 7.08 11.55
C LEU A 99 11.78 7.11 13.04
N HIS A 100 12.70 7.99 13.44
CA HIS A 100 13.13 8.13 14.85
C HIS A 100 12.09 8.85 15.73
N LEU A 101 11.20 9.65 15.16
CA LEU A 101 10.09 10.27 15.91
C LEU A 101 9.03 9.27 16.40
N LYS A 102 9.04 8.03 15.89
CA LYS A 102 8.10 6.97 16.28
C LYS A 102 8.62 6.04 17.38
N SER A 103 9.85 6.22 17.87
CA SER A 103 10.41 5.50 19.04
C SER A 103 10.23 6.30 20.32
#